data_AF-A0A966G9Y5-F1
#
_entry.id   AF-A0A966G9Y5-F1
#
_cell.length_a   1.000
_cell.length_b   1.000
_cell.length_c   1.000
_cell.angle_alpha   90.00
_cell.angle_beta   90.00
_cell.angle_gamma   90.00
#
_symmetry.space_group_name_H-M   'P 1'
#
loop_
_entity.id
_entity.type
_entity.pdbx_description
1 polymer ?
#
loop_
_entity_poly.entity_id
_entity_poly.type
_entity_poly.pdbx_seq_one_letter_code
_entity_poly.pdbx_strand_id
1 'polypeptide(L)'
;MEKERIGTVVKVGSSSLYCPETYQPYLESFGRMAAQLRQVGNSSLISSGAYLAGKKLDPEENDTGYLTSIGWKQLLDQWESAFGEPMPSVLAEEIHFHQAVSDNGDYQPARFQHIVKTFVKAWEKKKTLITNQNDPVSKVGLAPEILDFEEGLPSFHGDNDLYASEITRALLKQKTLDRVNFIILSGGLNGITDEQGKTIPEVSVRTINEMMQNPGAASREGANGFRTKGTALLRAHEAGAEAYLGSSQSKSCILEAAGLKTQTQVTKVISNLTEV
;
A
#
# COMPACT_ATOMS: atom_id res chain seq x y z
N MET A 1 6.74 8.74 31.42
CA MET A 1 5.97 7.88 30.50
C MET A 1 6.68 7.92 29.17
N GLU A 2 7.21 6.80 28.69
CA GLU A 2 7.75 6.74 27.33
C GLU A 2 6.59 6.92 26.33
N LYS A 3 6.81 7.74 25.31
CA LYS A 3 5.81 7.98 24.27
C LYS A 3 5.76 6.73 23.38
N GLU A 4 4.57 6.15 23.21
CA GLU A 4 4.36 4.99 22.34
C GLU A 4 4.96 5.23 20.95
N ARG A 5 5.73 4.26 20.46
CA ARG A 5 6.38 4.30 19.15
C ARG A 5 5.38 3.76 18.12
N ILE A 6 4.68 4.67 17.47
CA ILE A 6 3.72 4.36 16.43
C ILE A 6 4.37 4.60 15.06
N GLY A 7 4.13 3.70 14.11
CA GLY A 7 4.48 3.88 12.71
C GLY A 7 3.28 3.69 11.80
N THR A 8 3.32 4.34 10.65
CA THR A 8 2.22 4.31 9.69
C THR A 8 2.74 3.88 8.32
N VAL A 9 2.26 2.75 7.82
CA VAL A 9 2.56 2.25 6.47
C VAL A 9 1.36 2.55 5.58
N VAL A 10 1.55 3.35 4.54
CA VAL A 10 0.49 3.76 3.61
C VAL A 10 0.76 3.21 2.22
N LYS A 11 -0.18 2.45 1.67
CA LYS A 11 -0.18 2.06 0.26
C LYS A 11 -1.07 2.99 -0.52
N VAL A 12 -0.56 3.52 -1.64
CA VAL A 12 -1.32 4.34 -2.57
C VAL A 12 -1.37 3.68 -3.95
N GLY A 13 -2.59 3.46 -4.44
CA GLY A 13 -2.84 2.88 -5.76
C GLY A 13 -2.55 3.84 -6.92
N SER A 14 -2.36 3.31 -8.12
CA SER A 14 -2.14 4.11 -9.33
C SER A 14 -3.33 5.02 -9.65
N SER A 15 -4.56 4.52 -9.48
CA SER A 15 -5.81 5.28 -9.68
C SER A 15 -6.00 6.44 -8.69
N SER A 16 -5.29 6.41 -7.55
CA SER A 16 -5.27 7.52 -6.59
C SER A 16 -4.36 8.67 -7.02
N LEU A 17 -3.41 8.40 -7.91
CA LEU A 17 -2.36 9.33 -8.31
C LEU A 17 -2.51 9.82 -9.74
N TYR A 18 -3.12 9.01 -10.62
CA TYR A 18 -3.27 9.31 -12.04
C TYR A 18 -4.68 8.99 -12.54
N CYS A 19 -5.15 9.80 -13.48
CA CYS A 19 -6.29 9.51 -14.34
C CYS A 19 -5.86 8.52 -15.42
N PRO A 20 -6.37 7.28 -15.48
CA PRO A 20 -5.94 6.29 -16.47
C PRO A 20 -6.19 6.71 -17.92
N GLU A 21 -7.22 7.52 -18.18
CA GLU A 21 -7.63 7.93 -19.52
C GLU A 21 -6.71 9.02 -20.10
N THR A 22 -6.17 9.88 -19.24
CA THR A 22 -5.36 11.03 -19.66
C THR A 22 -3.90 10.94 -19.21
N TYR A 23 -3.59 9.94 -18.37
CA TYR A 23 -2.34 9.79 -17.64
C TYR A 23 -1.93 11.04 -16.84
N GLN A 24 -2.87 11.96 -16.56
CA GLN A 24 -2.57 13.17 -15.82
C GLN A 24 -2.49 12.89 -14.31
N PRO A 25 -1.48 13.43 -13.62
CA PRO A 25 -1.36 13.28 -12.18
C PRO A 25 -2.38 14.15 -11.45
N TYR A 26 -2.95 13.62 -10.39
CA TYR A 26 -3.74 14.39 -9.43
C TYR A 26 -2.80 15.09 -8.45
N LEU A 27 -2.19 16.22 -8.84
CA LEU A 27 -1.19 16.93 -8.01
C LEU A 27 -1.70 17.27 -6.59
N GLU A 28 -2.99 17.59 -6.47
CA GLU A 28 -3.61 17.82 -5.16
C GLU A 28 -3.59 16.58 -4.26
N SER A 29 -3.68 15.37 -4.81
CA SER A 29 -3.58 14.12 -4.06
C SER A 29 -2.20 13.98 -3.42
N PHE A 30 -1.12 14.25 -4.18
CA PHE A 30 0.25 14.21 -3.67
C PHE A 30 0.45 15.19 -2.51
N GLY A 31 0.10 16.46 -2.71
CA GLY A 31 0.26 17.50 -1.68
C GLY A 31 -0.54 17.21 -0.41
N ARG A 32 -1.77 16.72 -0.57
CA ARG A 32 -2.66 16.35 0.54
C ARG A 32 -2.13 15.17 1.34
N MET A 33 -1.66 14.11 0.68
CA MET A 33 -1.09 12.95 1.35
C MET A 33 0.22 13.30 2.05
N ALA A 34 1.12 14.05 1.39
CA ALA A 34 2.36 14.51 2.00
C ALA A 34 2.11 15.35 3.27
N ALA A 35 1.10 16.24 3.24
CA ALA A 35 0.70 17.04 4.39
C ALA A 35 0.19 16.20 5.57
N GLN A 36 -0.54 15.10 5.31
CA GLN A 36 -0.99 14.19 6.35
C GLN A 36 0.17 13.33 6.89
N LEU A 37 1.03 12.81 6.00
CA LEU A 37 2.18 11.97 6.38
C LEU A 37 3.18 12.72 7.27
N ARG A 38 3.44 14.02 6.99
CA ARG A 38 4.26 14.87 7.87
C ARG A 38 3.73 14.99 9.29
N GLN A 39 2.42 14.88 9.50
CA GLN A 39 1.80 15.01 10.82
C GLN A 39 1.84 13.71 11.64
N VAL A 40 1.77 12.54 10.99
CA VAL A 40 1.80 11.25 11.70
C VAL A 40 3.21 10.84 12.12
N GLY A 41 4.26 11.48 11.59
CA GLY A 41 5.65 11.22 11.96
C GLY A 41 6.23 10.01 11.23
N ASN A 42 6.58 8.95 11.97
CA ASN A 42 7.20 7.74 11.43
C ASN A 42 6.29 7.08 10.41
N SER A 43 6.55 7.34 9.13
CA SER A 43 5.66 6.92 8.04
C SER A 43 6.43 6.34 6.88
N SER A 44 5.77 5.45 6.15
CA SER A 44 6.29 4.88 4.92
C SER A 44 5.20 4.87 3.88
N LEU A 45 5.58 5.10 2.64
CA LEU A 45 4.70 5.22 1.51
C LEU A 45 5.09 4.20 0.45
N ILE A 46 4.20 3.24 0.20
CA ILE A 46 4.30 2.31 -0.91
C ILE A 46 3.45 2.88 -2.05
N SER A 47 4.11 3.39 -3.10
CA SER A 47 3.46 4.11 -4.19
C SER A 47 3.41 3.28 -5.46
N SER A 48 2.21 3.03 -5.99
CA SER A 48 2.03 2.56 -7.36
C SER A 48 2.08 3.73 -8.36
N GLY A 49 1.95 3.43 -9.66
CA GLY A 49 1.73 4.43 -10.71
C GLY A 49 2.93 4.72 -11.60
N ALA A 50 4.08 4.06 -11.39
CA ALA A 50 5.27 4.25 -12.21
C ALA A 50 4.99 4.03 -13.71
N TYR A 51 4.31 2.94 -14.09
CA TYR A 51 3.92 2.71 -15.49
C TYR A 51 3.07 3.85 -16.09
N LEU A 52 2.04 4.32 -15.38
CA LEU A 52 1.17 5.41 -15.86
C LEU A 52 1.93 6.72 -15.98
N ALA A 53 2.84 7.01 -15.04
CA ALA A 53 3.74 8.15 -15.12
C ALA A 53 4.65 8.06 -16.36
N GLY A 54 5.15 6.86 -16.68
CA GLY A 54 5.92 6.61 -17.89
C GLY A 54 5.11 6.81 -19.17
N LYS A 55 3.88 6.24 -19.22
CA LYS A 55 2.96 6.42 -20.35
C LYS A 55 2.60 7.88 -20.61
N LYS A 56 2.61 8.73 -19.59
CA LYS A 56 2.46 10.18 -19.77
C LYS A 56 3.66 10.81 -20.50
N LEU A 57 4.87 10.35 -20.18
CA LEU A 57 6.11 10.88 -20.75
C LEU A 57 6.34 10.36 -22.17
N ASP A 58 5.97 9.12 -22.43
CA ASP A 58 6.15 8.44 -23.72
C ASP A 58 4.90 7.61 -24.07
N PRO A 59 3.84 8.24 -24.65
CA PRO A 59 2.56 7.57 -24.89
C PRO A 59 2.62 6.42 -25.91
N GLU A 60 3.53 6.52 -26.89
CA GLU A 60 3.66 5.59 -28.01
C GLU A 60 4.48 4.34 -27.66
N GLU A 61 5.36 4.43 -26.66
CA GLU A 61 6.17 3.32 -26.19
C GLU A 61 5.35 2.27 -25.45
N ASN A 62 5.68 0.98 -25.59
CA ASN A 62 4.99 -0.13 -24.93
C ASN A 62 5.91 -1.03 -24.10
N ASP A 63 7.23 -0.82 -24.14
CA ASP A 63 8.17 -1.46 -23.23
C ASP A 63 7.86 -1.03 -21.79
N THR A 64 7.31 -1.97 -21.04
CA THR A 64 6.97 -1.75 -19.64
C THR A 64 8.19 -1.41 -18.80
N GLY A 65 9.30 -2.11 -18.98
CA GLY A 65 10.48 -1.95 -18.15
C GLY A 65 11.06 -0.55 -18.32
N TYR A 66 11.08 -0.07 -19.55
CA TYR A 66 11.40 1.31 -19.86
C TYR A 66 10.40 2.31 -19.24
N LEU A 67 9.10 2.13 -19.49
CA LEU A 67 8.05 3.04 -19.01
C LEU A 67 8.03 3.15 -17.48
N THR A 68 8.15 2.02 -16.77
CA THR A 68 8.23 1.98 -15.31
C THR A 68 9.51 2.63 -14.79
N SER A 69 10.63 2.52 -15.51
CA SER A 69 11.89 3.19 -15.14
C SER A 69 11.78 4.71 -15.22
N ILE A 70 11.37 5.25 -16.37
CA ILE A 70 11.24 6.70 -16.56
C ILE A 70 10.11 7.27 -15.69
N GLY A 71 9.03 6.51 -15.54
CA GLY A 71 7.88 6.89 -14.76
C GLY A 71 8.13 6.86 -13.25
N TRP A 72 8.96 5.94 -12.76
CA TRP A 72 9.37 5.95 -11.35
C TRP A 72 10.13 7.23 -10.99
N LYS A 73 11.05 7.69 -11.85
CA LYS A 73 11.73 8.96 -11.65
C LYS A 73 10.74 10.13 -11.57
N GLN A 74 9.80 10.18 -12.52
CA GLN A 74 8.75 11.20 -12.54
C GLN A 74 7.85 11.18 -11.30
N LEU A 75 7.54 9.97 -10.80
CA LEU A 75 6.73 9.78 -9.61
C LEU A 75 7.48 10.25 -8.35
N LEU A 76 8.76 9.94 -8.23
CA LEU A 76 9.63 10.46 -7.17
C LEU A 76 9.67 11.99 -7.19
N ASP A 77 9.85 12.60 -8.35
CA ASP A 77 9.88 14.07 -8.47
C ASP A 77 8.57 14.72 -8.00
N GLN A 78 7.43 14.09 -8.28
CA GLN A 78 6.13 14.56 -7.81
C GLN A 78 5.99 14.45 -6.29
N TRP A 79 6.48 13.36 -5.70
CA TRP A 79 6.51 13.21 -4.25
C TRP A 79 7.47 14.19 -3.59
N GLU A 80 8.70 14.32 -4.07
CA GLU A 80 9.69 15.29 -3.55
C GLU A 80 9.15 16.72 -3.62
N SER A 81 8.52 17.08 -4.73
CA SER A 81 7.86 18.38 -4.88
C SER A 81 6.72 18.57 -3.86
N ALA A 82 5.93 17.53 -3.56
CA ALA A 82 4.85 17.61 -2.58
C ALA A 82 5.36 17.66 -1.12
N PHE A 83 6.46 16.97 -0.84
CA PHE A 83 7.12 17.00 0.46
C PHE A 83 7.92 18.29 0.68
N GLY A 84 8.38 18.94 -0.39
CA GLY A 84 9.22 20.14 -0.34
C GLY A 84 10.68 19.84 0.00
N GLU A 85 11.10 18.58 -0.11
CA GLU A 85 12.46 18.12 0.19
C GLU A 85 12.77 16.82 -0.58
N PRO A 86 14.07 16.51 -0.82
CA PRO A 86 14.47 15.22 -1.35
C PRO A 86 14.04 14.06 -0.44
N MET A 87 13.50 13.01 -1.03
CA MET A 87 12.91 11.90 -0.29
C MET A 87 13.81 10.68 -0.35
N PRO A 88 14.08 9.99 0.79
CA PRO A 88 14.71 8.69 0.71
C PRO A 88 13.77 7.75 -0.06
N SER A 89 14.31 7.09 -1.07
CA SER A 89 13.56 6.13 -1.87
C SER A 89 14.32 4.81 -2.02
N VAL A 90 13.55 3.72 -2.08
CA VAL A 90 14.06 2.37 -2.32
C VAL A 90 13.14 1.72 -3.32
N LEU A 91 13.70 1.07 -4.34
CA LEU A 91 12.95 0.11 -5.14
C LEU A 91 13.17 -1.27 -4.54
N ALA A 92 12.10 -1.97 -4.21
CA ALA A 92 12.19 -3.36 -3.78
C ALA A 92 12.24 -4.25 -5.02
N GLU A 93 13.40 -4.86 -5.28
CA GLU A 93 13.51 -6.00 -6.20
C GLU A 93 12.41 -7.02 -5.88
N GLU A 94 11.86 -7.66 -6.91
CA GLU A 94 10.74 -8.60 -6.82
C GLU A 94 10.88 -9.50 -5.59
N ILE A 95 10.06 -9.25 -4.56
CA ILE A 95 9.99 -10.10 -3.39
C ILE A 95 8.89 -11.10 -3.68
N HIS A 96 9.25 -12.25 -4.25
CA HIS A 96 8.32 -13.39 -4.29
C HIS A 96 8.06 -13.80 -2.84
N PHE A 97 6.87 -13.48 -2.33
CA PHE A 97 6.51 -13.73 -0.93
C PHE A 97 6.05 -15.17 -0.66
N HIS A 98 6.03 -16.00 -1.69
CA HIS A 98 6.24 -17.44 -1.57
C HIS A 98 7.45 -17.77 -2.44
N GLN A 99 8.58 -18.08 -1.78
CA GLN A 99 9.88 -18.36 -2.40
C GLN A 99 10.49 -17.18 -3.18
N ALA A 100 11.30 -16.35 -2.52
CA ALA A 100 12.23 -15.40 -3.16
C ALA A 100 13.30 -16.16 -3.95
N VAL A 101 12.91 -16.75 -5.06
CA VAL A 101 13.73 -17.53 -5.98
C VAL A 101 14.74 -16.59 -6.64
N SER A 102 16.03 -16.80 -6.36
CA SER A 102 17.10 -16.28 -7.23
C SER A 102 16.90 -16.72 -8.68
N ASP A 103 17.71 -16.24 -9.63
CA ASP A 103 17.75 -16.79 -10.99
C ASP A 103 17.91 -18.34 -11.06
N ASN A 104 18.23 -18.99 -9.92
CA ASN A 104 18.39 -20.44 -9.72
C ASN A 104 17.45 -21.10 -8.68
N GLY A 105 16.50 -20.41 -8.01
CA GLY A 105 15.61 -21.06 -7.02
C GLY A 105 15.76 -20.63 -5.55
N ASP A 106 16.89 -20.02 -5.16
CA ASP A 106 17.21 -19.89 -3.73
C ASP A 106 16.69 -18.61 -3.03
N TYR A 107 15.99 -18.80 -1.90
CA TYR A 107 15.50 -17.78 -0.95
C TYR A 107 16.62 -16.87 -0.41
N GLN A 108 16.52 -15.54 -0.58
CA GLN A 108 17.47 -14.56 0.01
C GLN A 108 16.87 -13.70 1.15
N PRO A 109 16.69 -14.26 2.37
CA PRO A 109 16.14 -13.54 3.52
C PRO A 109 16.95 -12.30 3.90
N ALA A 110 18.26 -12.30 3.62
CA ALA A 110 19.13 -11.17 3.91
C ALA A 110 18.76 -9.90 3.13
N ARG A 111 18.28 -10.02 1.88
CA ARG A 111 17.86 -8.85 1.07
C ARG A 111 16.58 -8.23 1.63
N PHE A 112 15.58 -9.05 1.94
CA PHE A 112 14.34 -8.56 2.55
C PHE A 112 14.60 -7.90 3.91
N GLN A 113 15.44 -8.51 4.75
CA GLN A 113 15.86 -7.90 6.01
C GLN A 113 16.59 -6.56 5.81
N HIS A 114 17.37 -6.41 4.73
CA HIS A 114 18.02 -5.14 4.40
C HIS A 114 16.98 -4.05 4.08
N ILE A 115 15.95 -4.37 3.28
CA ILE A 115 14.84 -3.44 3.00
C ILE A 115 14.17 -3.01 4.31
N VAL A 116 13.79 -3.96 5.17
CA VAL A 116 13.15 -3.66 6.46
C VAL A 116 14.04 -2.77 7.34
N LYS A 117 15.35 -3.02 7.38
CA LYS A 117 16.30 -2.15 8.10
C LYS A 117 16.32 -0.73 7.54
N THR A 118 16.13 -0.54 6.23
CA THR A 118 16.04 0.80 5.63
C THR A 118 14.78 1.53 6.07
N PHE A 119 13.64 0.86 6.18
CA PHE A 119 12.41 1.43 6.76
C PHE A 119 12.64 1.90 8.20
N VAL A 120 13.22 1.03 9.04
CA VAL A 120 13.51 1.36 10.44
C VAL A 120 14.43 2.58 10.53
N LYS A 121 15.52 2.61 9.76
CA LYS A 121 16.45 3.75 9.73
C LYS A 121 15.80 5.05 9.26
N ALA A 122 14.89 4.99 8.28
CA ALA A 122 14.15 6.17 7.84
C ALA A 122 13.27 6.72 8.97
N TRP A 123 12.58 5.84 9.71
CA TRP A 123 11.76 6.21 10.86
C TRP A 123 12.57 6.76 12.03
N GLU A 124 13.72 6.17 12.35
CA GLU A 124 14.65 6.72 13.36
C GLU A 124 15.08 8.16 13.02
N LYS A 125 15.21 8.47 11.73
CA LYS A 125 15.51 9.82 11.22
C LYS A 125 14.28 10.70 11.03
N LYS A 126 13.08 10.23 11.40
CA LYS A 126 11.79 10.90 11.19
C LYS A 126 11.56 11.31 9.74
N LYS A 127 12.02 10.47 8.80
CA LYS A 127 11.82 10.65 7.37
C LYS A 127 10.76 9.67 6.87
N THR A 128 9.89 10.16 5.98
CA THR A 128 9.00 9.27 5.24
C THR A 128 9.80 8.57 4.16
N LEU A 129 9.79 7.23 4.16
CA LEU A 129 10.40 6.44 3.09
C LEU A 129 9.38 6.22 1.97
N ILE A 130 9.77 6.46 0.72
CA ILE A 130 8.95 6.10 -0.44
C ILE A 130 9.52 4.84 -1.09
N THR A 131 8.66 3.88 -1.40
CA THR A 131 9.06 2.65 -2.06
C THR A 131 8.05 2.23 -3.12
N ASN A 132 8.51 1.41 -4.05
CA ASN A 132 7.69 0.70 -5.03
C ASN A 132 8.34 -0.66 -5.32
N GLN A 133 7.58 -1.58 -5.92
CA GLN A 133 8.18 -2.72 -6.60
C GLN A 133 9.12 -2.27 -7.72
N ASN A 134 10.20 -3.04 -7.94
CA ASN A 134 11.18 -2.80 -8.99
C ASN A 134 10.73 -3.43 -10.31
N ASP A 135 9.60 -2.94 -10.81
CA ASP A 135 8.97 -3.40 -12.07
C ASP A 135 9.94 -3.46 -13.26
N PRO A 136 10.92 -2.54 -13.44
CA PRO A 136 11.85 -2.57 -14.57
C PRO A 136 12.68 -3.83 -14.75
N VAL A 137 12.95 -4.56 -13.67
CA VAL A 137 13.83 -5.74 -13.66
C VAL A 137 13.11 -6.99 -13.14
N SER A 138 11.80 -6.90 -12.90
CA SER A 138 10.93 -8.01 -12.55
C SER A 138 10.84 -8.97 -13.75
N LYS A 139 11.24 -10.24 -13.57
CA LYS A 139 11.32 -11.21 -14.69
C LYS A 139 9.97 -11.84 -15.02
N VAL A 140 9.00 -11.72 -14.12
CA VAL A 140 7.61 -11.99 -14.41
C VAL A 140 7.06 -10.74 -15.06
N GLY A 141 6.70 -10.83 -16.35
CA GLY A 141 6.07 -9.71 -17.05
C GLY A 141 4.84 -9.21 -16.29
N LEU A 142 4.28 -8.06 -16.68
CA LEU A 142 2.99 -7.55 -16.19
C LEU A 142 1.79 -8.45 -16.54
N ALA A 143 2.02 -9.76 -16.71
CA ALA A 143 0.98 -10.74 -16.91
C ALA A 143 0.01 -10.63 -15.71
N PRO A 144 -1.26 -10.31 -15.98
CA PRO A 144 -2.23 -10.02 -14.95
C PRO A 144 -2.46 -11.26 -14.09
N GLU A 145 -2.47 -11.05 -12.77
CA GLU A 145 -3.27 -11.81 -11.82
C GLU A 145 -3.23 -13.34 -11.96
N ILE A 146 -2.09 -13.98 -11.68
CA ILE A 146 -2.13 -15.38 -11.24
C ILE A 146 -2.00 -15.39 -9.72
N LEU A 147 -3.16 -15.50 -9.07
CA LEU A 147 -3.29 -15.99 -7.70
C LEU A 147 -3.18 -17.50 -7.75
N ASP A 148 -1.97 -18.04 -7.80
CA ASP A 148 -1.81 -19.49 -7.63
C ASP A 148 -1.88 -19.83 -6.13
N PHE A 149 -2.77 -20.77 -5.82
CA PHE A 149 -2.92 -21.34 -4.48
C PHE A 149 -2.13 -22.64 -4.44
N GLU A 150 -0.82 -22.56 -4.24
CA GLU A 150 -0.05 -23.75 -3.85
C GLU A 150 -0.22 -23.97 -2.34
N GLU A 151 -0.62 -25.19 -1.95
CA GLU A 151 -0.74 -25.62 -0.54
C GLU A 151 -1.65 -24.75 0.36
N GLY A 152 -2.61 -24.04 -0.23
CA GLY A 152 -3.56 -23.20 0.52
C GLY A 152 -3.02 -21.85 0.96
N LEU A 153 -1.86 -21.42 0.46
CA LEU A 153 -1.30 -20.08 0.69
C LEU A 153 -1.10 -19.37 -0.66
N PRO A 154 -1.54 -18.11 -0.81
CA PRO A 154 -1.51 -17.45 -2.11
C PRO A 154 -0.09 -17.00 -2.49
N SER A 155 0.38 -17.48 -3.65
CA SER A 155 1.52 -16.94 -4.41
C SER A 155 1.08 -15.67 -5.14
N PHE A 156 1.93 -14.63 -5.17
CA PHE A 156 1.57 -13.36 -5.80
C PHE A 156 2.68 -12.80 -6.67
N HIS A 157 2.24 -12.24 -7.79
CA HIS A 157 3.03 -11.44 -8.70
C HIS A 157 2.50 -9.99 -8.68
N GLY A 158 3.36 -8.99 -8.46
CA GLY A 158 3.14 -7.60 -8.90
C GLY A 158 2.08 -6.70 -8.20
N ASP A 159 1.66 -6.93 -6.95
CA ASP A 159 0.75 -5.99 -6.26
C ASP A 159 1.37 -5.32 -5.01
N ASN A 160 1.42 -3.99 -5.05
CA ASN A 160 1.83 -3.14 -3.94
C ASN A 160 0.96 -3.24 -2.68
N ASP A 161 -0.31 -3.66 -2.78
CA ASP A 161 -1.17 -3.92 -1.62
C ASP A 161 -0.51 -4.95 -0.70
N LEU A 162 -0.02 -6.04 -1.29
CA LEU A 162 0.57 -7.16 -0.57
C LEU A 162 2.00 -6.87 -0.15
N TYR A 163 2.81 -6.25 -1.02
CA TYR A 163 4.14 -5.76 -0.64
C TYR A 163 4.07 -4.87 0.61
N ALA A 164 3.12 -3.93 0.65
CA ALA A 164 2.92 -3.06 1.80
C ALA A 164 2.49 -3.84 3.06
N SER A 165 1.65 -4.87 2.91
CA SER A 165 1.28 -5.74 4.05
C SER A 165 2.50 -6.50 4.60
N GLU A 166 3.37 -7.03 3.74
CA GLU A 166 4.53 -7.81 4.19
C GLU A 166 5.61 -6.95 4.85
N ILE A 167 5.83 -5.74 4.34
CA ILE A 167 6.62 -4.72 5.02
C ILE A 167 6.07 -4.46 6.43
N THR A 168 4.76 -4.26 6.56
CA THR A 168 4.09 -4.04 7.85
C THR A 168 4.34 -5.21 8.81
N ARG A 169 4.12 -6.45 8.35
CA ARG A 169 4.36 -7.67 9.15
C ARG A 169 5.81 -7.77 9.59
N ALA A 170 6.75 -7.46 8.70
CA ALA A 170 8.17 -7.53 9.00
C ALA A 170 8.58 -6.48 10.04
N LEU A 171 8.05 -5.26 9.94
CA LEU A 171 8.30 -4.18 10.91
C LEU A 171 7.79 -4.53 12.30
N LEU A 172 6.61 -5.14 12.40
CA LEU A 172 6.08 -5.66 13.67
C LEU A 172 6.97 -6.75 14.27
N LYS A 173 7.45 -7.69 13.44
CA LYS A 173 8.37 -8.76 13.87
C LYS A 173 9.70 -8.23 14.42
N GLN A 174 10.20 -7.09 13.92
CA GLN A 174 11.42 -6.46 14.43
C GLN A 174 11.24 -5.82 15.81
N LYS A 175 10.01 -5.68 16.31
CA LYS A 175 9.69 -5.04 17.61
C LYS A 175 10.25 -3.61 17.76
N THR A 176 10.47 -2.94 16.63
CA THR A 176 10.98 -1.56 16.57
C THR A 176 9.92 -0.52 16.92
N LEU A 177 8.65 -0.90 16.80
CA LEU A 177 7.49 -0.10 17.13
C LEU A 177 6.56 -0.87 18.06
N ASP A 178 5.82 -0.13 18.87
CA ASP A 178 4.81 -0.66 19.77
C ASP A 178 3.48 -0.87 19.03
N ARG A 179 3.23 -0.05 17.99
CA ARG A 179 2.05 -0.12 17.13
C ARG A 179 2.37 0.24 15.68
N VAL A 180 1.71 -0.44 14.74
CA VAL A 180 1.78 -0.10 13.32
C VAL A 180 0.37 0.07 12.77
N ASN A 181 0.12 1.23 12.16
CA ASN A 181 -1.09 1.47 11.37
C ASN A 181 -0.78 1.11 9.92
N PHE A 182 -1.53 0.19 9.34
CA PHE A 182 -1.45 -0.17 7.93
C PHE A 182 -2.66 0.41 7.20
N ILE A 183 -2.42 1.25 6.20
CA ILE A 183 -3.47 2.00 5.52
C ILE A 183 -3.39 1.73 4.03
N ILE A 184 -4.48 1.26 3.43
CA ILE A 184 -4.64 1.21 1.99
C ILE A 184 -5.51 2.39 1.56
N LEU A 185 -4.97 3.24 0.68
CA LEU A 185 -5.72 4.31 0.04
C LEU A 185 -6.19 3.86 -1.34
N SER A 186 -7.51 3.81 -1.51
CA SER A 186 -8.16 3.62 -2.80
C SER A 186 -8.51 4.96 -3.45
N GLY A 187 -9.02 4.92 -4.67
CA GLY A 187 -9.23 6.12 -5.48
C GLY A 187 -10.38 6.97 -4.97
N GLY A 188 -11.61 6.55 -5.23
CA GLY A 188 -12.80 7.39 -5.08
C GLY A 188 -13.59 7.20 -3.78
N LEU A 189 -13.53 6.01 -3.17
CA LEU A 189 -14.39 5.68 -2.02
C LEU A 189 -13.68 5.80 -0.68
N ASN A 190 -14.37 6.42 0.29
CA ASN A 190 -13.92 6.53 1.69
C ASN A 190 -14.12 5.19 2.40
N GLY A 191 -13.29 4.19 2.11
CA GLY A 191 -13.35 2.89 2.77
C GLY A 191 -14.51 2.02 2.25
N ILE A 192 -15.05 1.18 3.13
CA ILE A 192 -16.21 0.32 2.84
C ILE A 192 -17.47 1.09 3.19
N THR A 193 -18.44 1.11 2.29
CA THR A 193 -19.69 1.88 2.46
C THR A 193 -20.90 0.97 2.60
N ASP A 194 -21.92 1.44 3.33
CA ASP A 194 -23.24 0.82 3.38
C ASP A 194 -24.06 1.08 2.09
N GLU A 195 -25.30 0.58 2.05
CA GLU A 195 -26.22 0.73 0.92
C GLU A 195 -26.57 2.20 0.60
N GLN A 196 -26.42 3.09 1.59
CA GLN A 196 -26.66 4.52 1.44
C GLN A 196 -25.38 5.28 1.03
N GLY A 197 -24.26 4.57 0.84
CA GLY A 197 -22.97 5.15 0.47
C GLY A 197 -22.22 5.80 1.62
N LYS A 198 -22.62 5.55 2.88
CA LYS A 198 -21.93 6.06 4.06
C LYS A 198 -20.84 5.08 4.49
N THR A 199 -19.66 5.60 4.82
CA THR A 199 -18.54 4.79 5.32
C THR A 199 -18.90 4.05 6.59
N ILE A 200 -18.67 2.74 6.59
CA ILE A 200 -18.77 1.86 7.75
C ILE A 200 -17.45 2.02 8.54
N PRO A 201 -17.48 2.52 9.79
CA PRO A 201 -16.26 2.79 10.54
C PRO A 201 -15.45 1.54 10.87
N GLU A 202 -16.11 0.42 11.15
CA GLU A 202 -15.47 -0.83 11.53
C GLU A 202 -16.12 -2.01 10.81
N VAL A 203 -15.29 -2.93 10.30
CA VAL A 203 -15.75 -4.16 9.63
C VAL A 203 -14.99 -5.35 10.17
N SER A 204 -15.69 -6.46 10.32
CA SER A 204 -15.09 -7.69 10.82
C SER A 204 -14.21 -8.38 9.77
N VAL A 205 -13.24 -9.17 10.22
CA VAL A 205 -12.48 -10.12 9.38
C VAL A 205 -13.42 -11.00 8.55
N ARG A 206 -14.53 -11.47 9.14
CA ARG A 206 -15.55 -12.26 8.42
C ARG A 206 -16.13 -11.47 7.25
N THR A 207 -16.51 -10.22 7.46
CA THR A 207 -17.08 -9.35 6.41
C THR A 207 -16.08 -9.15 5.26
N ILE A 208 -14.79 -8.91 5.57
CA ILE A 208 -13.75 -8.79 4.53
C ILE A 208 -13.63 -10.09 3.72
N ASN A 209 -13.62 -11.25 4.39
CA ASN A 209 -13.58 -12.55 3.71
C ASN A 209 -14.80 -12.78 2.80
N GLU A 210 -16.01 -12.46 3.27
CA GLU A 210 -17.25 -12.57 2.48
C GLU A 210 -17.21 -11.65 1.25
N MET A 211 -16.73 -10.41 1.40
CA MET A 211 -16.57 -9.47 0.29
C MET A 211 -15.49 -9.92 -0.71
N MET A 212 -14.42 -10.59 -0.26
CA MET A 212 -13.41 -11.18 -1.14
C MET A 212 -13.97 -12.37 -1.94
N GLN A 213 -14.90 -13.14 -1.37
CA GLN A 213 -15.54 -14.29 -2.03
C GLN A 213 -16.67 -13.86 -2.99
N ASN A 214 -17.34 -12.74 -2.69
CA ASN A 214 -18.41 -12.18 -3.49
C ASN A 214 -18.14 -10.71 -3.86
N PRO A 215 -17.18 -10.43 -4.77
CA PRO A 215 -16.74 -9.06 -5.05
C PRO A 215 -17.85 -8.16 -5.62
N GLY A 216 -18.90 -8.76 -6.22
CA GLY A 216 -20.06 -8.04 -6.74
C GLY A 216 -20.95 -7.38 -5.67
N ALA A 217 -20.80 -7.78 -4.40
CA ALA A 217 -21.48 -7.16 -3.26
C ALA A 217 -20.70 -5.98 -2.65
N ALA A 218 -19.42 -5.81 -3.01
CA ALA A 218 -18.66 -4.63 -2.66
C ALA A 218 -19.04 -3.50 -3.63
N SER A 219 -19.66 -2.44 -3.13
CA SER A 219 -20.11 -1.32 -3.96
C SER A 219 -18.93 -0.67 -4.72
N ARG A 220 -18.88 -0.88 -6.05
CA ARG A 220 -18.36 0.04 -7.08
C ARG A 220 -16.91 0.54 -7.01
N GLU A 221 -15.96 -0.25 -6.53
CA GLU A 221 -14.57 -0.21 -7.00
C GLU A 221 -14.18 -1.65 -7.42
N GLY A 222 -14.01 -1.87 -8.72
CA GLY A 222 -13.84 -3.16 -9.42
C GLY A 222 -13.53 -4.42 -8.59
N ALA A 223 -14.32 -5.46 -8.81
CA ALA A 223 -14.24 -6.80 -8.23
C ALA A 223 -12.81 -7.37 -8.03
N ASN A 224 -11.87 -7.07 -8.93
CA ASN A 224 -10.51 -7.60 -8.87
C ASN A 224 -9.61 -6.85 -7.87
N GLY A 225 -9.78 -5.52 -7.75
CA GLY A 225 -8.94 -4.69 -6.88
C GLY A 225 -9.24 -4.85 -5.39
N PHE A 226 -10.44 -5.29 -5.02
CA PHE A 226 -10.79 -5.50 -3.61
C PHE A 226 -10.16 -6.79 -3.05
N ARG A 227 -9.98 -7.83 -3.86
CA ARG A 227 -9.44 -9.11 -3.37
C ARG A 227 -8.02 -8.97 -2.82
N THR A 228 -7.15 -8.26 -3.51
CA THR A 228 -5.77 -8.04 -3.06
C THR A 228 -5.70 -7.10 -1.86
N LYS A 229 -6.53 -6.04 -1.84
CA LYS A 229 -6.68 -5.15 -0.67
C LYS A 229 -7.18 -5.89 0.56
N GLY A 230 -8.25 -6.66 0.43
CA GLY A 230 -8.80 -7.48 1.49
C GLY A 230 -7.74 -8.43 2.04
N THR A 231 -7.02 -9.12 1.15
CA THR A 231 -5.94 -10.04 1.55
C THR A 231 -4.82 -9.31 2.29
N ALA A 232 -4.38 -8.15 1.81
CA ALA A 232 -3.36 -7.33 2.46
C ALA A 232 -3.82 -6.81 3.84
N LEU A 233 -5.07 -6.35 3.95
CA LEU A 233 -5.67 -5.90 5.21
C LEU A 233 -5.72 -7.03 6.24
N LEU A 234 -6.20 -8.21 5.85
CA LEU A 234 -6.26 -9.39 6.71
C LEU A 234 -4.87 -9.80 7.18
N ARG A 235 -3.89 -9.89 6.27
CA ARG A 235 -2.50 -10.24 6.60
C ARG A 235 -1.84 -9.27 7.58
N ALA A 236 -2.09 -7.98 7.42
CA ALA A 236 -1.59 -6.96 8.33
C ALA A 236 -2.27 -7.06 9.70
N HIS A 237 -3.60 -7.21 9.73
CA HIS A 237 -4.40 -7.37 10.94
C HIS A 237 -3.97 -8.61 11.74
N GLU A 238 -3.83 -9.76 11.09
CA GLU A 238 -3.38 -11.02 11.70
C GLU A 238 -1.97 -10.93 12.32
N ALA A 239 -1.12 -10.04 11.80
CA ALA A 239 0.19 -9.78 12.38
C ALA A 239 0.18 -8.79 13.56
N GLY A 240 -0.99 -8.22 13.90
CA GLY A 240 -1.17 -7.27 14.98
C GLY A 240 -1.09 -5.81 14.56
N ALA A 241 -1.13 -5.49 13.25
CA ALA A 241 -1.27 -4.12 12.79
C ALA A 241 -2.72 -3.64 12.94
N GLU A 242 -2.92 -2.34 13.17
CA GLU A 242 -4.22 -1.73 12.95
C GLU A 242 -4.41 -1.50 11.44
N ALA A 243 -5.30 -2.25 10.80
CA ALA A 243 -5.49 -2.23 9.36
C ALA A 243 -6.69 -1.36 8.95
N TYR A 244 -6.49 -0.50 7.95
CA TYR A 244 -7.43 0.52 7.53
C TYR A 244 -7.58 0.60 6.00
N LEU A 245 -8.81 0.84 5.53
CA LEU A 245 -9.12 1.16 4.13
C LEU A 245 -9.78 2.54 4.06
N GLY A 246 -9.29 3.40 3.18
CA GLY A 246 -9.88 4.72 2.94
C GLY A 246 -9.57 5.29 1.57
N SER A 247 -9.91 6.56 1.34
CA SER A 247 -9.72 7.24 0.05
C SER A 247 -8.47 8.12 0.03
N SER A 248 -7.76 8.13 -1.09
CA SER A 248 -6.74 9.14 -1.37
C SER A 248 -7.30 10.56 -1.54
N GLN A 249 -8.60 10.69 -1.81
CA GLN A 249 -9.30 11.97 -1.90
C GLN A 249 -9.68 12.52 -0.52
N SER A 250 -9.66 11.69 0.53
CA SER A 250 -9.96 12.15 1.89
C SER A 250 -8.94 13.19 2.38
N LYS A 251 -9.44 14.22 3.05
CA LYS A 251 -8.62 15.26 3.70
C LYS A 251 -8.07 14.82 5.07
N SER A 252 -8.48 13.67 5.57
CA SER A 252 -8.18 13.24 6.93
C SER A 252 -7.95 11.74 7.11
N CYS A 253 -8.16 10.89 6.10
CA CYS A 253 -8.07 9.43 6.25
C CYS A 253 -6.78 8.94 6.93
N ILE A 254 -5.60 9.47 6.56
CA ILE A 254 -4.33 9.06 7.18
C ILE A 254 -4.27 9.51 8.64
N LEU A 255 -4.78 10.71 8.94
CA LEU A 255 -4.81 11.26 10.29
C LEU A 255 -5.80 10.53 11.19
N GLU A 256 -6.95 10.14 10.65
CA GLU A 256 -7.98 9.33 11.33
C GLU A 256 -7.44 7.95 11.70
N ALA A 257 -6.84 7.25 10.74
CA ALA A 257 -6.21 5.96 10.97
C ALA A 257 -5.04 6.04 11.98
N ALA A 258 -4.32 7.16 12.01
CA ALA A 258 -3.27 7.40 13.01
C ALA A 258 -3.81 7.85 14.39
N GLY A 259 -5.13 7.98 14.58
CA GLY A 259 -5.75 8.42 15.83
C GLY A 259 -5.56 9.91 16.14
N LEU A 260 -5.19 10.73 15.15
CA LEU A 260 -5.01 12.18 15.30
C LEU A 260 -6.30 12.96 15.01
N LYS A 261 -7.33 12.30 14.45
CA LYS A 261 -8.66 12.85 14.17
C LYS A 261 -9.75 11.81 14.41
N THR A 262 -10.98 12.27 14.63
CA THR A 262 -12.15 11.41 14.75
C THR A 262 -12.41 10.63 13.47
N GLN A 263 -12.58 9.32 13.60
CA GLN A 263 -12.80 8.41 12.48
C GLN A 263 -14.19 8.60 11.86
N THR A 264 -14.22 9.03 10.60
CA THR A 264 -15.45 9.28 9.83
C THR A 264 -15.36 8.85 8.36
N GLN A 265 -14.15 8.71 7.80
CA GLN A 265 -13.92 8.47 6.37
C GLN A 265 -12.99 7.27 6.08
N VAL A 266 -12.71 6.48 7.11
CA VAL A 266 -11.85 5.30 7.01
C VAL A 266 -12.52 4.13 7.71
N THR A 267 -12.39 2.95 7.13
CA THR A 267 -12.87 1.68 7.67
C THR A 267 -11.72 0.96 8.35
N LYS A 268 -11.86 0.65 9.64
CA LYS A 268 -10.93 -0.18 10.41
C LYS A 268 -11.34 -1.65 10.32
N VAL A 269 -10.39 -2.54 10.11
CA VAL A 269 -10.62 -3.98 10.23
C VAL A 269 -10.52 -4.37 11.70
N ILE A 270 -11.52 -5.10 12.19
CA ILE A 270 -11.59 -5.61 13.56
C ILE A 270 -11.72 -7.14 13.54
N SER A 271 -11.25 -7.78 14.63
CA SER A 271 -11.50 -9.20 14.84
C SER A 271 -13.00 -9.47 14.92
N ASN A 272 -13.41 -10.68 14.56
CA ASN A 272 -14.78 -11.11 14.84
C ASN A 272 -15.00 -10.98 16.35
N LEU A 273 -15.97 -10.18 16.77
CA LEU A 273 -16.48 -10.29 18.13
C LEU A 273 -16.97 -11.73 18.23
N THR A 274 -16.38 -12.53 19.13
CA THR A 274 -16.98 -13.81 19.51
C THR A 274 -18.43 -13.54 19.81
N GLU A 275 -19.33 -14.16 19.05
CA GLU A 275 -20.72 -14.31 19.48
C GLU A 275 -20.63 -14.95 20.87
N VAL A 276 -20.94 -14.16 21.90
CA VAL A 276 -21.10 -14.63 23.28
C VAL A 276 -22.44 -15.31 23.38
#